data_AF-A0AAV5EAG1-F1
#
_entry.id   AF-A0AAV5EAG1-F1
#
_cell.length_a   1.000
_cell.length_b   1.000
_cell.length_c   1.000
_cell.angle_alpha   90.00
_cell.angle_beta   90.00
_cell.angle_gamma   90.00
#
_symmetry.space_group_name_H-M   'P 1'
#
loop_
_entity.id
_entity.type
_entity.pdbx_description
1 polymer ?
#
loop_
_entity_poly.entity_id
_entity_poly.type
_entity_poly.pdbx_seq_one_letter_code
_entity_poly.pdbx_strand_id
1 'polypeptide(L)'
;MIGSVLRAAGDVNGAVASSHFQVVLVGKDKGGKQAIASVYSSDTGNWGDLISTPCPSMIPLVAPGVLVGGSVCWLIFEWSRSVGALEFDLDRQRLAVIEMPEGMSGCHITIVPAKGGGLGFLCLSSFRLESWKRKTDVDSGWVLVSTVELDKLLSLSWDGQTKLSIYGYVDGSNELLLTTYDTIFVIQLDSMKFKKSFGIFRPNCGHPFSCVYVPGI
;
A
#
# COMPACT_ATOMS: atom_id res chain seq x y z
N MET A 1 14.03 5.33 7.06
CA MET A 1 12.75 6.01 7.32
C MET A 1 12.02 6.18 6.00
N ILE A 2 10.70 6.23 6.00
CA ILE A 2 9.85 6.43 4.81
C ILE A 2 8.89 7.56 5.12
N GLY A 3 8.72 8.48 4.18
CA GLY A 3 7.78 9.59 4.29
C GLY A 3 6.57 9.39 3.40
N SER A 4 5.42 9.89 3.82
CA SER A 4 4.27 10.11 2.93
C SER A 4 3.79 11.55 3.09
N VAL A 5 3.54 12.23 1.97
CA VAL A 5 3.12 13.63 1.93
C VAL A 5 1.61 13.70 1.73
N LEU A 6 0.96 14.44 2.60
CA LEU A 6 -0.47 14.71 2.61
C LEU A 6 -0.66 16.22 2.44
N ARG A 7 -1.62 16.66 1.65
CA ARG A 7 -2.03 18.08 1.53
C ARG A 7 -3.41 18.24 2.10
N ALA A 8 -3.66 19.27 2.90
CA ALA A 8 -5.00 19.57 3.37
C ALA A 8 -5.97 19.78 2.18
N ALA A 9 -7.24 19.38 2.35
CA ALA A 9 -8.28 19.70 1.38
C ALA A 9 -8.42 21.22 1.23
N GLY A 10 -8.67 21.69 0.00
CA GLY A 10 -9.05 23.08 -0.22
C GLY A 10 -10.44 23.34 0.38
N ASP A 11 -10.60 24.47 1.06
CA ASP A 11 -11.89 24.90 1.61
C ASP A 11 -12.94 25.04 0.49
N VAL A 12 -14.15 24.51 0.73
CA VAL A 12 -15.28 24.46 -0.23
C VAL A 12 -15.86 25.85 -0.58
N ASN A 13 -15.26 26.93 -0.08
CA ASN A 13 -15.74 28.31 -0.26
C ASN A 13 -14.95 29.16 -1.28
N GLY A 14 -14.25 28.53 -2.22
CA GLY A 14 -13.53 29.27 -3.28
C GLY A 14 -12.27 29.98 -2.81
N ALA A 15 -11.76 29.63 -1.62
CA ALA A 15 -10.42 30.02 -1.19
C ALA A 15 -9.38 29.13 -1.88
N VAL A 16 -8.26 29.74 -2.26
CA VAL A 16 -7.07 29.09 -2.82
C VAL A 16 -6.76 27.83 -2.01
N ALA A 17 -6.58 26.69 -2.68
CA ALA A 17 -6.20 25.43 -2.03
C ALA A 17 -5.10 25.70 -1.01
N SER A 18 -5.37 25.37 0.26
CA SER A 18 -4.42 25.59 1.34
C SER A 18 -3.06 25.04 0.94
N SER A 19 -2.02 25.88 0.96
CA SER A 19 -0.64 25.44 0.71
C SER A 19 -0.08 24.56 1.82
N HIS A 20 -0.91 24.27 2.84
CA HIS A 20 -0.57 23.42 3.95
C HIS A 20 -0.44 21.97 3.53
N PHE A 21 0.64 21.35 3.99
CA PHE A 21 0.87 19.92 3.85
C PHE A 21 1.44 19.35 5.14
N GLN A 22 1.14 18.08 5.36
CA GLN A 22 1.70 17.26 6.41
C GLN A 22 2.60 16.20 5.80
N VAL A 23 3.63 15.79 6.54
CA VAL A 23 4.46 14.65 6.17
C VAL A 23 4.46 13.67 7.33
N VAL A 24 3.96 12.47 7.09
CA VAL A 24 4.10 11.36 8.05
C VAL A 24 5.41 10.67 7.78
N LEU A 25 6.34 10.73 8.72
CA LEU A 25 7.60 10.03 8.67
C LEU A 25 7.54 8.82 9.58
N VAL A 26 7.83 7.66 9.02
CA VAL A 26 7.85 6.39 9.74
C VAL A 26 9.23 5.77 9.69
N GLY A 27 9.67 5.21 10.81
CA GLY A 27 10.97 4.58 10.94
C GLY A 27 10.99 3.51 12.02
N LYS A 28 12.21 3.11 12.38
CA LYS A 28 12.46 2.25 13.53
C LYS A 28 13.15 3.04 14.63
N ASP A 29 12.91 2.62 15.87
CA ASP A 29 13.72 3.05 16.99
C ASP A 29 15.16 2.50 16.88
N LYS A 30 16.08 3.05 17.70
CA LYS A 30 17.48 2.61 17.73
C LYS A 30 17.64 1.12 18.08
N GLY A 31 16.70 0.58 18.86
CA GLY A 31 16.70 -0.83 19.26
C GLY A 31 16.14 -1.78 18.18
N GLY A 32 15.52 -1.25 17.13
CA GLY A 32 14.92 -2.02 16.04
C GLY A 32 13.63 -2.78 16.41
N LYS A 33 13.09 -2.56 17.62
CA LYS A 33 11.96 -3.30 18.21
C LYS A 33 10.64 -2.54 18.10
N GLN A 34 10.70 -1.25 17.79
CA GLN A 34 9.52 -0.40 17.67
C GLN A 34 9.49 0.28 16.31
N ALA A 35 8.29 0.33 15.73
CA ALA A 35 8.01 1.30 14.68
C ALA A 35 7.74 2.64 15.35
N ILE A 36 8.29 3.70 14.77
CA ILE A 36 8.09 5.07 15.24
C ILE A 36 7.53 5.90 14.10
N ALA A 37 6.65 6.84 14.43
CA ALA A 37 6.10 7.81 13.51
C ALA A 37 6.13 9.21 14.12
N SER A 38 6.30 10.22 13.27
CA SER A 38 6.08 11.62 13.63
C SER A 38 5.50 12.35 12.42
N VAL A 39 4.70 13.38 12.70
CA VAL A 39 4.02 14.17 11.68
C VAL A 39 4.63 15.55 11.64
N TYR A 40 5.17 15.92 10.48
CA TYR A 40 5.54 17.30 10.20
C TYR A 40 4.30 18.08 9.75
N SER A 41 4.14 19.32 10.22
CA SER A 41 3.13 20.26 9.75
C SER A 41 3.81 21.46 9.10
N SER A 42 3.46 21.78 7.84
CA SER A 42 4.02 22.96 7.17
C SER A 42 3.45 24.28 7.70
N ASP A 43 2.38 24.26 8.49
CA ASP A 43 1.78 25.44 9.13
C ASP A 43 2.65 25.91 10.30
N THR A 44 3.01 24.96 11.16
CA THR A 44 3.83 25.23 12.34
C THR A 44 5.33 25.12 12.05
N GLY A 45 5.70 24.51 10.92
CA GLY A 45 7.09 24.22 10.56
C GLY A 45 7.76 23.18 11.47
N ASN A 46 6.99 22.45 12.29
CA ASN A 46 7.49 21.59 13.34
C ASN A 46 7.07 20.13 13.14
N TRP A 47 7.90 19.22 13.65
CA TRP A 47 7.53 17.83 13.87
C TRP A 47 6.73 17.72 15.17
N GLY A 48 5.66 16.93 15.14
CA GLY A 48 4.90 16.56 16.33
C GLY A 48 5.62 15.51 17.17
N ASP A 49 4.97 15.14 18.27
CA ASP A 49 5.48 14.12 19.20
C ASP A 49 5.72 12.77 18.51
N LEU A 50 6.65 12.01 19.08
CA LEU A 50 6.97 10.68 18.59
C LEU A 50 5.91 9.68 19.05
N ILE A 51 5.30 9.00 18.09
CA ILE A 51 4.34 7.92 18.33
C ILE A 51 5.07 6.61 18.07
N SER A 52 4.91 5.62 18.95
CA SER A 52 5.53 4.31 18.79
C SER A 52 4.56 3.16 18.99
N THR A 53 4.87 2.04 18.34
CA THR A 53 4.23 0.75 18.59
C THR A 53 5.27 -0.36 18.50
N PRO A 54 5.14 -1.45 19.29
CA PRO A 54 5.94 -2.64 19.08
C PRO A 54 5.83 -3.12 17.63
N CYS A 55 6.96 -3.41 17.00
CA CYS A 55 7.01 -3.90 15.63
C CYS A 55 8.18 -4.89 15.50
N PRO A 56 7.89 -6.20 15.36
CA PRO A 56 8.94 -7.23 15.35
C PRO A 56 9.78 -7.20 14.07
N SER A 57 9.28 -6.56 13.01
CA SER A 57 9.74 -6.74 11.64
C SER A 57 10.17 -5.42 10.99
N MET A 58 10.83 -5.51 9.83
CA MET A 58 11.41 -4.38 9.12
C MET A 58 10.37 -3.65 8.28
N ILE A 59 10.31 -2.33 8.39
CA ILE A 59 9.55 -1.51 7.45
C ILE A 59 10.42 -1.41 6.18
N PRO A 60 9.92 -1.83 5.01
CA PRO A 60 10.66 -1.86 3.76
C PRO A 60 10.92 -0.42 3.33
N LEU A 61 12.18 0.02 3.36
CA LEU A 61 12.62 1.41 3.06
C LEU A 61 12.21 1.96 1.67
N VAL A 62 11.43 1.22 0.89
CA VAL A 62 11.33 1.36 -0.56
C VAL A 62 9.87 1.36 -1.07
N ALA A 63 8.90 0.85 -0.30
CA ALA A 63 7.49 0.85 -0.73
C ALA A 63 6.76 2.12 -0.23
N PRO A 64 6.08 2.88 -1.12
CA PRO A 64 5.28 4.03 -0.69
C PRO A 64 4.09 3.58 0.16
N GLY A 65 3.64 4.47 1.06
CA GLY A 65 2.43 4.23 1.84
C GLY A 65 1.18 4.39 0.97
N VAL A 66 0.14 3.62 1.29
CA VAL A 66 -1.17 3.64 0.61
C VAL A 66 -2.18 4.31 1.53
N LEU A 67 -3.00 5.24 1.03
CA LEU A 67 -4.04 5.88 1.83
C LEU A 67 -5.29 5.01 1.82
N VAL A 68 -5.75 4.63 3.01
CA VAL A 68 -6.88 3.75 3.22
C VAL A 68 -7.76 4.33 4.31
N GLY A 69 -8.93 4.85 3.95
CA GLY A 69 -9.97 5.22 4.91
C GLY A 69 -9.52 6.19 6.00
N GLY A 70 -8.67 7.17 5.68
CA GLY A 70 -8.12 8.13 6.65
C GLY A 70 -6.82 7.69 7.33
N SER A 71 -6.30 6.51 7.00
CA SER A 71 -5.01 6.01 7.50
C SER A 71 -4.01 5.85 6.36
N VAL A 72 -2.72 6.05 6.64
CA VAL A 72 -1.66 5.64 5.71
C VAL A 72 -1.10 4.29 6.14
N CYS A 73 -1.01 3.36 5.20
CA CYS A 73 -0.63 1.98 5.46
C CYS A 73 0.63 1.60 4.68
N TRP A 74 1.58 0.96 5.35
CA TRP A 74 2.81 0.42 4.74
C TRP A 74 2.91 -1.08 4.97
N LEU A 75 3.38 -1.84 3.99
CA LEU A 75 3.68 -3.25 4.22
C LEU A 75 4.85 -3.40 5.19
N ILE A 76 4.84 -4.42 6.02
CA ILE A 76 5.95 -4.77 6.91
C ILE A 76 6.52 -6.12 6.47
N PHE A 77 7.85 -6.25 6.51
CA PHE A 77 8.57 -7.43 6.04
C PHE A 77 9.52 -8.01 7.09
N GLU A 78 9.64 -9.33 7.13
CA GLU A 78 10.61 -10.06 7.92
C GLU A 78 11.39 -11.03 7.02
N TRP A 79 12.72 -10.92 6.96
CA TRP A 79 13.58 -11.80 6.12
C TRP A 79 13.09 -11.99 4.67
N SER A 80 12.54 -10.93 4.06
CA SER A 80 11.93 -10.92 2.71
C SER A 80 10.52 -11.52 2.59
N ARG A 81 9.83 -11.76 3.71
CA ARG A 81 8.42 -12.18 3.74
C ARG A 81 7.57 -11.05 4.28
N SER A 82 6.47 -10.72 3.61
CA SER A 82 5.48 -9.81 4.18
C SER A 82 4.82 -10.47 5.39
N VAL A 83 4.67 -9.72 6.48
CA VAL A 83 4.11 -10.23 7.75
C VAL A 83 2.94 -9.40 8.28
N GLY A 84 2.67 -8.24 7.69
CA GLY A 84 1.71 -7.29 8.23
C GLY A 84 1.60 -6.01 7.40
N ALA A 85 0.74 -5.13 7.87
CA ALA A 85 0.76 -3.72 7.53
C ALA A 85 1.00 -2.88 8.79
N LEU A 86 1.70 -1.77 8.63
CA LEU A 86 1.77 -0.72 9.63
C LEU A 86 0.76 0.34 9.24
N GLU A 87 -0.18 0.63 10.12
CA GLU A 87 -1.25 1.60 9.92
C GLU A 87 -0.97 2.83 10.78
N PHE A 88 -0.99 3.99 10.14
CA PHE A 88 -0.98 5.29 10.82
C PHE A 88 -2.31 6.00 10.59
N ASP A 89 -3.14 6.05 11.62
CA ASP A 89 -4.42 6.77 11.65
C ASP A 89 -4.13 8.28 11.72
N LEU A 90 -4.56 9.03 10.69
CA LEU A 90 -4.27 10.45 10.57
C LEU A 90 -5.04 11.30 11.57
N ASP A 91 -6.28 10.93 11.87
CA ASP A 91 -7.17 11.69 12.75
C ASP A 91 -6.77 11.54 14.21
N ARG A 92 -6.51 10.29 14.62
CA ARG A 92 -6.16 9.94 16.00
C ARG A 92 -4.67 10.05 16.27
N GLN A 93 -3.85 10.18 15.21
CA GLN A 93 -2.40 10.08 15.27
C GLN A 93 -1.95 8.84 16.04
N ARG A 94 -2.42 7.68 15.58
CA ARG A 94 -2.12 6.38 16.19
C ARG A 94 -1.39 5.48 15.22
N LEU A 95 -0.37 4.80 15.73
CA LEU A 95 0.40 3.82 14.99
C LEU A 95 0.05 2.42 15.49
N ALA A 96 -0.30 1.52 14.57
CA ALA A 96 -0.67 0.15 14.89
C ALA A 96 -0.08 -0.83 13.87
N VAL A 97 0.27 -2.03 14.34
CA VAL A 97 0.61 -3.16 13.46
C VAL A 97 -0.64 -3.98 13.22
N ILE A 98 -0.96 -4.21 11.95
CA ILE A 98 -2.08 -5.01 11.50
C ILE A 98 -1.57 -6.32 10.94
N GLU A 99 -2.03 -7.42 11.51
CA GLU A 99 -1.69 -8.75 11.05
C GLU A 99 -2.35 -9.06 9.70
N MET A 100 -1.65 -9.84 8.89
CA MET A 100 -2.15 -10.33 7.62
C MET A 100 -3.11 -11.52 7.77
N PRO A 101 -3.96 -11.81 6.76
CA PRO A 101 -4.69 -13.07 6.69
C PRO A 101 -3.76 -14.29 6.79
N GLU A 102 -4.22 -15.33 7.49
CA GLU A 102 -3.53 -16.62 7.53
C GLU A 102 -3.40 -17.22 6.12
N GLY A 103 -2.30 -17.94 5.88
CA GLY A 103 -2.08 -18.62 4.59
C GLY A 103 -1.50 -17.75 3.48
N MET A 104 -1.35 -16.43 3.66
CA MET A 104 -0.68 -15.54 2.68
C MET A 104 0.86 -15.64 2.70
N SER A 105 1.42 -16.58 3.44
CA SER A 105 2.86 -16.71 3.57
C SER A 105 3.48 -17.12 2.23
N GLY A 106 4.41 -16.33 1.69
CA GLY A 106 5.13 -16.64 0.45
C GLY A 106 4.45 -16.15 -0.84
N CYS A 107 3.32 -15.45 -0.77
CA CYS A 107 2.77 -14.76 -1.94
C CYS A 107 3.37 -13.36 -2.13
N HIS A 108 3.30 -12.84 -3.36
CA HIS A 108 3.60 -11.43 -3.62
C HIS A 108 2.40 -10.59 -3.17
N ILE A 109 2.62 -9.64 -2.27
CA ILE A 109 1.54 -8.92 -1.59
C ILE A 109 1.64 -7.41 -1.85
N THR A 110 0.50 -6.76 -1.99
CA THR A 110 0.38 -5.29 -1.92
C THR A 110 -0.83 -4.88 -1.08
N ILE A 111 -0.76 -3.70 -0.47
CA ILE A 111 -1.90 -3.06 0.20
C ILE A 111 -2.74 -2.35 -0.85
N VAL A 112 -4.06 -2.41 -0.69
CA VAL A 112 -5.03 -1.66 -1.49
C VAL A 112 -6.18 -1.17 -0.60
N PRO A 113 -6.85 -0.06 -0.94
CA PRO A 113 -8.16 0.25 -0.41
C PRO A 113 -9.15 -0.85 -0.82
N ALA A 114 -9.85 -1.43 0.14
CA ALA A 114 -10.85 -2.45 -0.16
C ALA A 114 -12.11 -1.81 -0.77
N LYS A 115 -12.79 -2.56 -1.64
CA LYS A 115 -14.09 -2.13 -2.18
C LYS A 115 -15.08 -1.87 -1.04
N GLY A 116 -15.73 -0.72 -1.08
CA GLY A 116 -16.60 -0.25 0.00
C GLY A 116 -15.83 0.22 1.25
N GLY A 117 -14.56 0.61 1.10
CA GLY A 117 -13.73 1.19 2.14
C GLY A 117 -13.01 0.16 3.02
N GLY A 118 -12.04 0.67 3.79
CA GLY A 118 -11.21 -0.11 4.72
C GLY A 118 -9.99 -0.76 4.08
N LEU A 119 -9.16 -1.39 4.91
CA LEU A 119 -7.90 -2.01 4.51
C LEU A 119 -8.12 -3.31 3.73
N GLY A 120 -7.40 -3.44 2.62
CA GLY A 120 -7.34 -4.64 1.82
C GLY A 120 -5.92 -5.07 1.49
N PHE A 121 -5.78 -6.35 1.20
CA PHE A 121 -4.58 -6.93 0.63
C PHE A 121 -4.89 -7.61 -0.70
N LEU A 122 -3.93 -7.56 -1.62
CA LEU A 122 -3.88 -8.46 -2.76
C LEU A 122 -2.75 -9.47 -2.53
N CYS A 123 -3.05 -10.75 -2.73
CA CYS A 123 -2.10 -11.86 -2.67
C CYS A 123 -1.98 -12.47 -4.07
N LEU A 124 -0.79 -12.42 -4.65
CA LEU A 124 -0.46 -13.07 -5.91
C LEU A 124 0.36 -14.33 -5.66
N SER A 125 -0.26 -15.47 -5.97
CA SER A 125 0.35 -16.80 -5.92
C SER A 125 0.35 -17.41 -7.32
N SER A 126 1.52 -17.43 -7.96
CA SER A 126 1.66 -17.77 -9.39
C SER A 126 0.82 -16.85 -10.28
N PHE A 127 -0.34 -17.31 -10.75
CA PHE A 127 -1.28 -16.52 -11.56
C PHE A 127 -2.62 -16.26 -10.83
N ARG A 128 -2.79 -16.76 -9.61
CA ARG A 128 -3.99 -16.55 -8.81
C ARG A 128 -3.83 -15.26 -8.00
N LEU A 129 -4.69 -14.29 -8.27
CA LEU A 129 -4.78 -13.05 -7.52
C LEU A 129 -6.00 -13.10 -6.58
N GLU A 130 -5.75 -13.07 -5.29
CA GLU A 130 -6.79 -13.05 -4.26
C GLU A 130 -6.89 -11.67 -3.63
N SER A 131 -8.12 -11.17 -3.49
CA SER A 131 -8.41 -9.92 -2.78
C SER A 131 -8.98 -10.21 -1.41
N TRP A 132 -8.38 -9.60 -0.40
CA TRP A 132 -8.75 -9.76 1.00
C TRP A 132 -9.16 -8.43 1.57
N LYS A 133 -10.22 -8.41 2.38
CA LYS A 133 -10.71 -7.22 3.08
C LYS A 133 -10.67 -7.46 4.58
N ARG A 134 -10.21 -6.46 5.32
CA ARG A 134 -10.28 -6.47 6.79
C ARG A 134 -11.72 -6.30 7.23
N LYS A 135 -12.17 -7.14 8.15
CA LYS A 135 -13.48 -6.98 8.79
C LYS A 135 -13.43 -5.77 9.72
N THR A 136 -14.53 -5.04 9.77
CA THR A 136 -14.71 -3.89 10.66
C THR A 136 -15.57 -4.23 11.89
N ASP A 137 -15.94 -5.50 12.04
CA ASP A 137 -16.71 -6.01 13.17
C ASP A 137 -15.80 -6.39 14.35
N VAL A 138 -16.41 -6.89 15.42
CA VAL A 138 -15.72 -7.22 16.69
C VAL A 138 -14.63 -8.28 16.47
N ASP A 139 -14.79 -9.14 15.47
CA ASP A 139 -13.82 -10.16 15.09
C ASP A 139 -12.85 -9.57 14.07
N SER A 140 -11.80 -8.93 14.59
CA SER A 140 -10.71 -8.25 13.86
C SER A 140 -9.93 -9.19 12.92
N GLY A 141 -10.59 -9.73 11.89
CA GLY A 141 -10.07 -10.73 10.98
C GLY A 141 -10.24 -10.32 9.52
N TRP A 142 -10.09 -11.31 8.63
CA TRP A 142 -10.04 -11.09 7.19
C TRP A 142 -11.08 -11.92 6.45
N VAL A 143 -11.57 -11.39 5.33
CA VAL A 143 -12.46 -12.11 4.41
C VAL A 143 -11.89 -12.08 3.00
N LEU A 144 -11.87 -13.24 2.34
CA LEU A 144 -11.58 -13.35 0.92
C LEU A 144 -12.77 -12.79 0.14
N VAL A 145 -12.54 -11.72 -0.61
CA VAL A 145 -13.57 -11.00 -1.37
C VAL A 145 -13.68 -11.56 -2.78
N SER A 146 -12.54 -11.82 -3.44
CA SER A 146 -12.54 -12.37 -4.80
C SER A 146 -11.25 -13.09 -5.12
N THR A 147 -11.33 -13.94 -6.14
CA THR A 147 -10.16 -14.61 -6.73
C THR A 147 -10.22 -14.48 -8.25
N VAL A 148 -9.10 -14.10 -8.86
CA VAL A 148 -8.97 -13.94 -10.31
C VAL A 148 -7.79 -14.76 -10.81
N GLU A 149 -7.99 -15.46 -11.92
CA GLU A 149 -6.93 -16.20 -12.63
C GLU A 149 -6.35 -15.31 -13.73
N LEU A 150 -5.19 -14.73 -13.44
CA LEU A 150 -4.55 -13.70 -14.27
C LEU A 150 -3.97 -14.26 -15.56
N ASP A 151 -3.57 -15.53 -15.59
CA ASP A 151 -3.17 -16.21 -16.82
C ASP A 151 -4.30 -16.23 -17.85
N LYS A 152 -5.53 -16.50 -17.40
CA LYS A 152 -6.72 -16.44 -18.27
C LYS A 152 -7.10 -15.02 -18.64
N LEU A 153 -7.04 -14.10 -17.68
CA LEU A 153 -7.37 -12.68 -17.93
C LEU A 153 -6.41 -12.04 -18.94
N LEU A 154 -5.12 -12.31 -18.79
CA LEU A 154 -4.05 -11.71 -19.58
C LEU A 154 -3.68 -12.54 -20.81
N SER A 155 -4.38 -13.67 -21.05
CA SER A 155 -4.10 -14.64 -22.11
C SER A 155 -2.63 -15.10 -22.12
N LEU A 156 -2.08 -15.38 -20.94
CA LEU A 156 -0.72 -15.88 -20.78
C LEU A 156 -0.69 -17.39 -21.01
N SER A 157 0.18 -17.84 -21.90
CA SER A 157 0.51 -19.25 -22.03
C SER A 157 1.49 -19.66 -20.92
N TRP A 158 1.12 -20.64 -20.11
CA TRP A 158 2.07 -21.24 -19.18
C TRP A 158 3.14 -22.02 -19.96
N ASP A 159 4.36 -21.49 -19.98
CA ASP A 159 5.55 -22.14 -20.55
C ASP A 159 6.48 -22.73 -19.46
N GLY A 160 6.06 -22.68 -18.19
CA GLY A 160 6.84 -23.10 -17.03
C GLY A 160 7.91 -22.10 -16.59
N GLN A 161 8.14 -21.01 -17.34
CA GLN A 161 9.15 -19.99 -17.03
C GLN A 161 8.55 -18.63 -16.70
N THR A 162 7.34 -18.36 -17.19
CA THR A 162 6.64 -17.10 -16.95
C THR A 162 6.35 -16.93 -15.47
N LYS A 163 7.03 -15.96 -14.85
CA LYS A 163 6.77 -15.51 -13.48
C LYS A 163 6.09 -14.16 -13.53
N LEU A 164 4.97 -14.05 -12.84
CA LEU A 164 4.23 -12.81 -12.65
C LEU A 164 4.50 -12.28 -11.25
N SER A 165 4.86 -11.00 -11.15
CA SER A 165 5.15 -10.34 -9.89
C SER A 165 4.38 -9.04 -9.78
N ILE A 166 3.96 -8.69 -8.56
CA ILE A 166 3.42 -7.35 -8.28
C ILE A 166 4.58 -6.37 -8.27
N TYR A 167 4.48 -5.34 -9.11
CA TYR A 167 5.43 -4.24 -9.15
C TYR A 167 5.00 -3.10 -8.21
N GLY A 168 3.70 -2.82 -8.16
CA GLY A 168 3.16 -1.78 -7.29
C GLY A 168 1.67 -1.60 -7.46
N TYR A 169 1.10 -0.78 -6.58
CA TYR A 169 -0.27 -0.32 -6.64
C TYR A 169 -0.26 1.21 -6.74
N VAL A 170 -1.11 1.74 -7.62
CA VAL A 170 -1.26 3.19 -7.84
C VAL A 170 -2.59 3.62 -7.25
N ASP A 171 -2.51 4.28 -6.10
CA ASP A 171 -3.68 4.60 -5.29
C ASP A 171 -4.69 5.52 -6.00
N GLY A 172 -4.19 6.56 -6.68
CA GLY A 172 -5.05 7.54 -7.34
C GLY A 172 -5.89 7.00 -8.51
N SER A 173 -5.47 5.91 -9.15
CA SER A 173 -6.18 5.30 -10.29
C SER A 173 -6.77 3.92 -9.99
N ASN A 174 -6.57 3.40 -8.76
CA ASN A 174 -6.92 2.05 -8.37
C ASN A 174 -6.39 0.99 -9.37
N GLU A 175 -5.12 1.14 -9.75
CA GLU A 175 -4.44 0.30 -10.74
C GLU A 175 -3.35 -0.56 -10.10
N LEU A 176 -3.36 -1.84 -10.45
CA LEU A 176 -2.32 -2.80 -10.10
C LEU A 176 -1.33 -2.94 -11.25
N LEU A 177 -0.05 -2.75 -10.96
CA LEU A 177 1.03 -2.99 -11.91
C LEU A 177 1.62 -4.37 -11.66
N LEU A 178 1.52 -5.21 -12.68
CA LEU A 178 2.14 -6.53 -12.71
C LEU A 178 3.24 -6.55 -13.75
N THR A 179 4.26 -7.36 -13.51
CA THR A 179 5.38 -7.51 -14.44
C THR A 179 5.71 -8.97 -14.66
N THR A 180 6.04 -9.30 -15.90
CA THR A 180 6.88 -10.44 -16.26
C THR A 180 8.31 -9.93 -16.50
N TYR A 181 9.16 -10.72 -17.15
CA TYR A 181 10.52 -10.31 -17.51
C TYR A 181 10.56 -9.13 -18.51
N ASP A 182 9.64 -9.11 -19.48
CA ASP A 182 9.67 -8.23 -20.66
C ASP A 182 8.40 -7.37 -20.83
N THR A 183 7.43 -7.57 -19.95
CA THR A 183 6.09 -7.00 -20.08
C THR A 183 5.63 -6.42 -18.75
N ILE A 184 5.06 -5.22 -18.82
CA ILE A 184 4.28 -4.63 -17.73
C ILE A 184 2.80 -4.66 -18.11
N PHE A 185 1.98 -5.12 -17.18
CA PHE A 185 0.53 -5.08 -17.25
C PHE A 185 0.01 -4.06 -16.24
N VAL A 186 -0.87 -3.18 -16.68
CA VAL A 186 -1.60 -2.26 -15.80
C VAL A 186 -3.04 -2.74 -15.78
N ILE A 187 -3.51 -3.17 -14.62
CA ILE A 187 -4.86 -3.71 -14.40
C ILE A 187 -5.66 -2.72 -13.57
N GLN A 188 -6.80 -2.27 -14.07
CA GLN A 188 -7.75 -1.50 -13.28
C GLN A 188 -8.59 -2.45 -12.43
N LEU A 189 -8.51 -2.35 -11.11
CA LEU A 189 -9.02 -3.37 -10.19
C LEU A 189 -10.55 -3.48 -10.15
N ASP A 190 -11.31 -2.40 -10.41
CA ASP A 190 -12.78 -2.44 -10.35
C ASP A 190 -13.42 -3.13 -11.55
N SER A 191 -12.84 -2.93 -12.73
CA SER A 191 -13.35 -3.42 -14.01
C SER A 191 -12.59 -4.65 -14.52
N MET A 192 -11.43 -4.95 -13.92
CA MET A 192 -10.48 -5.98 -14.36
C MET A 192 -10.05 -5.81 -15.82
N LYS A 193 -10.19 -4.61 -16.38
CA LYS A 193 -9.64 -4.25 -17.69
C LYS A 193 -8.15 -4.02 -17.53
N PHE A 194 -7.37 -4.44 -18.53
CA PHE A 194 -5.93 -4.27 -18.51
C PHE A 194 -5.41 -3.63 -19.78
N LYS A 195 -4.23 -3.03 -19.65
CA LYS A 195 -3.39 -2.60 -20.76
C LYS A 195 -2.03 -3.27 -20.63
N LYS A 196 -1.43 -3.62 -21.76
CA LYS A 196 -0.09 -4.21 -21.83
C LYS A 196 0.87 -3.21 -22.47
N SER A 197 2.05 -3.05 -21.86
CA SER A 197 3.17 -2.31 -22.42
C SER A 197 4.42 -3.19 -22.42
N PHE A 198 5.17 -3.17 -23.52
CA PHE A 198 6.44 -3.88 -23.63
C PHE A 198 7.58 -2.99 -23.14
N GLY A 199 8.51 -3.57 -22.37
CA GLY A 199 9.67 -2.86 -21.86
C GLY A 199 10.55 -3.79 -21.02
N ILE A 200 11.87 -3.62 -21.12
CA ILE A 200 12.81 -4.41 -20.32
C ILE A 200 12.70 -3.98 -18.87
N PHE A 201 12.31 -4.91 -18.00
CA PHE A 201 12.23 -4.65 -16.57
C PHE A 201 13.63 -4.44 -15.98
N ARG A 202 13.90 -3.24 -15.46
CA ARG A 202 15.09 -2.95 -14.64
C ARG A 202 14.66 -2.81 -13.18
N PRO A 203 14.99 -3.78 -12.30
CA PRO A 203 14.51 -3.81 -10.92
C PRO A 203 14.90 -2.60 -10.03
N ASN A 204 15.80 -1.72 -10.51
CA ASN A 204 16.28 -0.53 -9.78
C ASN A 204 15.80 0.81 -10.35
N CYS A 205 14.85 0.83 -11.29
CA CYS A 205 14.41 2.08 -11.92
C CYS A 205 13.04 2.52 -11.40
N GLY A 206 13.02 3.27 -10.30
CA GLY A 206 11.98 4.24 -9.90
C GLY A 206 10.60 3.68 -9.55
N HIS A 207 10.07 4.02 -8.37
CA HIS A 207 8.67 3.75 -8.04
C HIS A 207 7.75 4.72 -8.77
N PRO A 208 6.59 4.28 -9.29
CA PRO A 208 5.57 5.19 -9.78
C PRO A 208 5.00 5.98 -8.59
N PHE A 209 5.57 7.15 -8.32
CA PHE A 209 4.95 8.16 -7.47
C PHE A 209 3.85 8.85 -8.29
N SER A 210 2.59 8.72 -7.89
CA SER A 210 1.50 9.51 -8.50
C SER A 210 0.69 10.36 -7.53
N CYS A 211 0.86 10.21 -6.22
CA CYS A 211 -0.09 10.80 -5.28
C CYS A 211 0.58 11.70 -4.22
N VAL A 212 0.11 12.95 -4.20
CA VAL A 212 0.00 13.75 -2.99
C VAL A 212 -1.42 13.51 -2.47
N TYR A 213 -1.55 12.96 -1.28
CA TYR A 213 -2.85 12.59 -0.72
C TYR A 213 -3.59 13.83 -0.24
N VAL A 214 -4.88 13.92 -0.53
CA VAL A 214 -5.78 14.94 0.05
C VAL A 214 -6.68 14.22 1.05
N PRO A 215 -6.74 14.60 2.35
CA PRO A 215 -7.68 14.03 3.30
C PRO A 215 -9.10 14.15 2.76
N GLY A 216 -9.87 13.07 2.86
CA GLY A 216 -11.29 13.08 2.57
C GLY A 216 -12.03 13.98 3.57
N ILE A 217 -13.02 14.71 3.06
CA ILE A 217 -13.99 15.48 3.85
C ILE A 217 -14.88 14.54 4.66
#